data_AF-A0A954MM68-F1
#
_entry.id   AF-A0A954MM68-F1
#
_cell.length_a   1.000
_cell.length_b   1.000
_cell.length_c   1.000
_cell.angle_alpha   90.00
_cell.angle_beta   90.00
_cell.angle_gamma   90.00
#
_symmetry.space_group_name_H-M   'P 1'
#
loop_
_entity.id
_entity.type
_entity.pdbx_description
1 polymer ?
#
loop_
_entity_poly.entity_id
_entity_poly.type
_entity_poly.pdbx_seq_one_letter_code
_entity_poly.pdbx_strand_id
1 'polypeptide(L)'
;MRCFNLLTADEAGFVLSSELVLLGTLGVIGATVGLSAAARSVNEELTELAFAFRSLDQSYHVEGTRSCRAWTAGSEFIQQDKEESIAELCASIEADEEILEQQLLDTERRLDELRRERDRELNERKSPDAPKGSKKSADGEKPRKKSKGEKEPRNEA
;
A
#
# COMPACT_ATOMS: atom_id res chain seq x y z
N MET A 1 21.59 -52.79 13.87
CA MET A 1 20.55 -51.77 14.09
C MET A 1 21.10 -50.33 13.91
N ARG A 2 21.81 -50.02 12.82
CA ARG A 2 22.30 -48.64 12.58
C ARG A 2 21.34 -47.81 11.72
N CYS A 3 20.65 -48.44 10.78
CA CYS A 3 19.70 -47.75 9.89
C CYS A 3 18.48 -47.18 10.63
N PHE A 4 17.99 -47.86 11.67
CA PHE A 4 16.80 -47.41 12.43
C PHE A 4 17.07 -46.16 13.29
N ASN A 5 18.28 -46.03 13.83
CA ASN A 5 18.70 -44.83 14.57
C ASN A 5 18.96 -43.63 13.65
N LEU A 6 19.34 -43.88 12.38
CA LEU A 6 19.49 -42.82 11.39
C LEU A 6 18.12 -42.26 10.97
N LEU A 7 17.13 -43.11 10.74
CA LEU A 7 15.77 -42.67 10.37
C LEU A 7 15.08 -41.86 11.48
N THR A 8 15.28 -42.22 12.74
CA THR A 8 14.69 -41.50 13.89
C THR A 8 15.34 -40.13 14.14
N ALA A 9 16.64 -39.98 13.85
CA ALA A 9 17.31 -38.68 13.90
C ALA A 9 16.88 -37.76 12.75
N ASP A 10 16.61 -38.32 11.57
CA ASP A 10 16.19 -37.56 10.38
C ASP A 10 14.78 -36.97 10.53
N GLU A 11 13.84 -37.72 11.13
CA GLU A 11 12.49 -37.19 11.41
C GLU A 11 12.48 -36.06 12.43
N ALA A 12 13.36 -36.11 13.44
CA ALA A 12 13.50 -35.02 14.41
C ALA A 12 13.97 -33.72 13.73
N GLY A 13 14.89 -33.82 12.76
CA GLY A 13 15.32 -32.69 11.93
C GLY A 13 14.23 -32.18 10.99
N PHE A 14 13.43 -33.07 10.42
CA PHE A 14 12.30 -32.71 9.55
C PHE A 14 11.24 -31.89 10.29
N VAL A 15 10.84 -32.32 11.50
CA VAL A 15 9.84 -31.59 12.32
C VAL A 15 10.35 -30.19 12.67
N LEU A 16 11.61 -30.08 13.11
CA LEU A 16 12.21 -28.78 13.44
C LEU A 16 12.26 -27.84 12.22
N SER A 17 12.58 -28.38 11.04
CA SER A 17 12.62 -27.60 9.80
C SER A 17 11.23 -27.07 9.41
N SER A 18 10.18 -27.88 9.61
CA SER A 18 8.81 -27.49 9.30
C SER A 18 8.28 -26.39 10.22
N GLU A 19 8.63 -26.45 11.50
CA GLU A 19 8.27 -25.43 12.48
C GLU A 19 8.98 -24.10 12.21
N LEU A 20 10.27 -24.14 11.84
CA LEU A 20 11.05 -22.95 11.52
C LEU A 20 10.54 -22.25 10.26
N VAL A 21 10.10 -23.01 9.25
CA VAL A 21 9.44 -22.45 8.05
C VAL A 21 8.09 -21.80 8.40
N LEU A 22 7.31 -22.44 9.28
CA LEU A 22 6.02 -21.89 9.73
C LEU A 22 6.20 -20.60 10.53
N LEU A 23 7.13 -20.57 11.48
CA LEU A 23 7.47 -19.36 12.24
C LEU A 23 8.09 -18.28 11.36
N GLY A 24 8.95 -18.66 10.41
CA GLY A 24 9.56 -17.74 9.46
C GLY A 24 8.53 -17.04 8.57
N THR A 25 7.57 -17.78 8.03
CA THR A 25 6.49 -17.21 7.21
C THR A 25 5.55 -16.33 8.02
N LEU A 26 5.19 -16.75 9.24
CA LEU A 26 4.42 -15.91 10.16
C LEU A 26 5.16 -14.62 10.53
N GLY A 27 6.47 -14.72 10.76
CA GLY A 27 7.35 -13.58 11.05
C GLY A 27 7.41 -12.58 9.89
N VAL A 28 7.55 -13.06 8.64
CA VAL A 28 7.57 -12.18 7.46
C VAL A 28 6.22 -11.47 7.27
N ILE A 29 5.10 -12.18 7.43
CA ILE A 29 3.77 -11.57 7.33
C ILE A 29 3.56 -10.54 8.45
N GLY A 30 3.92 -10.89 9.68
CA GLY A 30 3.81 -10.01 10.84
C GLY A 30 4.67 -8.75 10.70
N ALA A 31 5.92 -8.89 10.25
CA ALA A 31 6.82 -7.76 9.99
C ALA A 31 6.30 -6.86 8.87
N THR A 32 5.78 -7.45 7.78
CA THR A 32 5.25 -6.69 6.66
C THR A 32 4.03 -5.86 7.07
N VAL A 33 3.04 -6.49 7.70
CA VAL A 33 1.83 -5.80 8.15
C VAL A 33 2.15 -4.79 9.26
N GLY A 34 2.99 -5.17 10.22
CA GLY A 34 3.40 -4.30 11.32
C GLY A 34 4.14 -3.04 10.84
N LEU A 35 5.07 -3.20 9.90
CA LEU A 35 5.77 -2.07 9.30
C LEU A 35 4.82 -1.16 8.50
N SER A 36 3.91 -1.74 7.72
CA SER A 36 2.90 -0.96 6.99
C SER A 36 1.97 -0.17 7.92
N ALA A 37 1.55 -0.77 9.04
CA ALA A 37 0.73 -0.09 10.04
C ALA A 37 1.48 1.04 10.74
N ALA A 38 2.74 0.80 11.14
CA ALA A 38 3.59 1.82 11.74
C ALA A 38 3.85 3.00 10.80
N ALA A 39 4.15 2.72 9.52
CA ALA A 39 4.36 3.75 8.51
C ALA A 39 3.10 4.60 8.29
N ARG A 40 1.92 3.98 8.20
CA ARG A 40 0.66 4.70 8.08
C ARG A 40 0.42 5.62 9.28
N SER A 41 0.53 5.09 10.50
CA SER A 41 0.30 5.87 11.72
C SER A 41 1.25 7.07 11.83
N VAL A 42 2.54 6.90 11.52
CA VAL A 42 3.49 8.02 11.53
C VAL A 42 3.13 9.08 10.49
N ASN A 43 2.75 8.67 9.28
CA ASN A 43 2.37 9.61 8.23
C ASN A 43 1.09 10.38 8.57
N GLU A 44 0.09 9.73 9.19
CA GLU A 44 -1.13 10.39 9.65
C GLU A 44 -0.81 11.48 10.69
N GLU A 45 0.02 11.17 11.68
CA GLU A 45 0.47 12.16 12.68
C GLU A 45 1.30 13.30 12.07
N LEU A 46 2.13 13.03 11.06
CA LEU A 46 2.88 14.07 10.35
C LEU A 46 1.96 14.99 9.55
N THR A 47 0.88 14.45 8.98
CA THR A 47 -0.15 15.23 8.30
C THR A 47 -0.88 16.13 9.31
N GLU A 48 -1.28 15.60 10.46
CA GLU A 48 -1.89 16.40 11.54
C GLU A 48 -0.94 17.49 12.05
N LEU A 49 0.35 17.16 12.20
CA LEU A 49 1.40 18.12 12.55
C LEU A 49 1.50 19.24 11.51
N ALA A 50 1.44 18.92 10.21
CA ALA A 50 1.47 19.92 9.14
C ALA A 50 0.28 20.90 9.21
N PHE A 51 -0.92 20.41 9.50
CA PHE A 51 -2.10 21.26 9.73
C PHE A 51 -1.94 22.13 10.99
N ALA A 52 -1.37 21.58 12.06
CA ALA A 52 -1.09 22.34 13.28
C ALA A 52 -0.09 23.47 13.02
N PHE A 53 1.00 23.22 12.30
CA PHE A 53 1.98 24.24 11.93
C PHE A 53 1.38 25.35 11.06
N ARG A 54 0.57 24.99 10.06
CA ARG A 54 -0.12 25.99 9.21
C ARG A 54 -1.21 26.77 9.95
N SER A 55 -1.67 26.28 11.09
CA SER A 55 -2.64 26.98 11.93
C SER A 55 -2.02 28.03 12.85
N LEU A 56 -0.68 28.08 12.93
CA LEU A 56 0.03 29.11 13.66
C LEU A 56 0.16 30.38 12.80
N ASP A 57 0.12 31.53 13.46
CA ASP A 57 0.48 32.81 12.84
C ASP A 57 2.01 32.94 12.82
N GLN A 58 2.56 32.97 11.62
CA GLN A 58 3.98 33.12 11.30
C GLN A 58 4.31 34.55 10.85
N SER A 59 3.36 35.47 10.98
CA SER A 59 3.58 36.89 10.71
C SER A 59 4.51 37.48 11.77
N TYR A 60 5.38 38.39 11.35
CA TYR A 60 6.23 39.15 12.26
C TYR A 60 6.34 40.60 11.83
N HIS A 61 6.56 41.47 12.80
CA HIS A 61 6.81 42.89 12.57
C HIS A 61 7.89 43.38 13.54
N VAL A 62 8.98 43.90 12.99
CA VAL A 62 10.11 44.49 13.71
C VAL A 62 10.22 45.94 13.31
N GLU A 63 10.03 46.84 14.27
CA GLU A 63 10.13 48.27 14.04
C GLU A 63 11.57 48.72 13.79
N GLY A 64 11.73 49.66 12.86
CA GLY A 64 12.98 50.37 12.67
C GLY A 64 13.25 51.30 13.84
N THR A 65 14.51 51.37 14.28
CA THR A 65 14.90 52.27 15.37
C THR A 65 15.54 53.53 14.79
N ARG A 66 15.21 54.68 15.36
CA ARG A 66 15.82 55.96 14.99
C ARG A 66 16.44 56.60 16.22
N SER A 67 17.71 56.98 16.12
CA SER A 67 18.41 57.73 17.16
C SER A 67 19.30 58.81 16.54
N CYS A 68 19.05 60.07 16.90
CA CYS A 68 19.74 61.24 16.33
C CYS A 68 19.69 61.26 14.78
N ARG A 69 20.87 61.15 14.12
CA ARG A 69 21.04 61.08 12.66
C ARG A 69 21.19 59.65 12.12
N ALA A 70 21.09 58.64 12.98
CA ALA A 70 21.12 57.22 12.60
C ALA A 70 19.69 56.66 12.54
N TRP A 71 19.47 55.77 11.58
CA TRP A 71 18.21 55.07 11.38
C TRP A 71 18.50 53.62 10.98
N THR A 72 17.76 52.65 11.54
CA THR A 72 17.69 51.27 11.06
C THR A 72 16.33 50.99 10.44
N ALA A 73 16.30 50.38 9.25
CA ALA A 73 15.03 49.98 8.65
C ALA A 73 14.36 48.90 9.51
N GLY A 74 13.03 48.92 9.58
CA GLY A 74 12.25 47.82 10.13
C GLY A 74 12.15 46.67 9.13
N SER A 75 11.56 45.56 9.56
CA SER A 75 11.23 44.42 8.70
C SER A 75 9.88 43.86 9.10
N GLU A 76 9.05 43.52 8.13
CA GLU A 76 7.78 42.86 8.37
C GLU A 76 7.56 41.71 7.39
N PHE A 77 6.81 40.72 7.84
CA PHE A 77 6.25 39.67 7.01
C PHE A 77 4.84 39.39 7.49
N ILE A 78 3.89 39.40 6.57
CA ILE A 78 2.51 39.03 6.83
C ILE A 78 2.29 37.70 6.15
N GLN A 79 1.94 36.68 6.94
CA GLN A 79 1.62 35.37 6.41
C GLN A 79 0.32 35.46 5.58
N GLN A 80 0.24 34.64 4.53
CA GLN A 80 -1.00 34.38 3.81
C GLN A 80 -2.11 33.92 4.78
N ASP A 81 -3.35 34.18 4.39
CA ASP A 81 -4.51 33.78 5.19
C ASP A 81 -4.51 32.27 5.47
N LYS A 82 -4.91 31.91 6.68
CA LYS A 82 -4.85 30.54 7.18
C LYS A 82 -5.66 29.59 6.29
N GLU A 83 -6.86 30.02 5.90
CA GLU A 83 -7.78 29.22 5.11
C GLU A 83 -7.20 28.88 3.74
N GLU A 84 -6.55 29.86 3.08
CA GLU A 84 -5.88 29.64 1.81
C GLU A 84 -4.68 28.71 1.95
N SER A 85 -3.84 28.90 2.98
CA SER A 85 -2.67 28.03 3.21
C SER A 85 -3.05 26.57 3.50
N ILE A 86 -4.15 26.35 4.21
CA ILE A 86 -4.70 25.02 4.47
C ILE A 86 -5.29 24.42 3.19
N ALA A 87 -6.01 25.22 2.39
CA ALA A 87 -6.55 24.77 1.11
C ALA A 87 -5.45 24.32 0.14
N GLU A 88 -4.34 25.05 0.06
CA GLU A 88 -3.16 24.65 -0.71
C GLU A 88 -2.56 23.32 -0.24
N LEU A 89 -2.51 23.08 1.08
CA LEU A 89 -2.08 21.80 1.63
C LEU A 89 -3.03 20.67 1.21
N CYS A 90 -4.34 20.86 1.37
CA CYS A 90 -5.33 19.86 0.98
C CYS A 90 -5.23 19.51 -0.51
N ALA A 91 -5.10 20.51 -1.38
CA ALA A 91 -4.93 20.30 -2.81
C ALA A 91 -3.67 19.48 -3.14
N SER A 92 -2.57 19.67 -2.39
CA SER A 92 -1.36 18.86 -2.58
C SER A 92 -1.56 17.40 -2.14
N ILE A 93 -2.26 17.17 -1.02
CA ILE A 93 -2.57 15.81 -0.54
C ILE A 93 -3.49 15.10 -1.53
N GLU A 94 -4.53 15.77 -2.01
CA GLU A 94 -5.46 15.23 -3.01
C GLU A 94 -4.73 14.86 -4.31
N ALA A 95 -3.81 15.71 -4.80
CA ALA A 95 -3.02 15.41 -5.98
C ALA A 95 -2.13 14.17 -5.80
N ASP A 96 -1.52 14.00 -4.63
CA ASP A 96 -0.73 12.81 -4.31
C ASP A 96 -1.61 11.54 -4.25
N GLU A 97 -2.82 11.64 -3.69
CA GLU A 97 -3.81 10.55 -3.69
C GLU A 97 -4.23 10.17 -5.11
N GLU A 98 -4.52 11.14 -5.98
CA GLU A 98 -4.86 10.90 -7.38
C GLU A 98 -3.73 10.21 -8.15
N ILE A 99 -2.48 10.62 -7.95
CA ILE A 99 -1.32 9.97 -8.56
C ILE A 99 -1.25 8.50 -8.15
N LEU A 100 -1.50 8.22 -6.87
CA LEU A 100 -1.44 6.87 -6.34
C LEU A 100 -2.59 6.00 -6.88
N GLU A 101 -3.80 6.54 -7.00
CA GLU A 101 -4.92 5.87 -7.66
C GLU A 101 -4.65 5.55 -9.13
N GLN A 102 -4.05 6.48 -9.87
CA GLN A 102 -3.65 6.26 -11.26
C GLN A 102 -2.61 5.15 -11.38
N GLN A 103 -1.60 5.16 -10.52
CA GLN A 103 -0.60 4.10 -10.47
C GLN A 103 -1.24 2.73 -10.21
N LEU A 104 -2.20 2.65 -9.28
CA LEU A 104 -2.94 1.42 -9.02
C LEU A 104 -3.70 0.94 -10.25
N LEU A 105 -4.47 1.82 -10.90
CA LEU A 105 -5.21 1.49 -12.13
C LEU A 105 -4.29 0.97 -13.25
N ASP A 106 -3.14 1.60 -13.45
CA ASP A 106 -2.18 1.17 -14.46
C ASP A 106 -1.53 -0.17 -14.11
N THR A 107 -1.25 -0.42 -12.82
CA THR A 107 -0.77 -1.74 -12.38
C THR A 107 -1.83 -2.83 -12.57
N GLU A 108 -3.11 -2.54 -12.31
CA GLU A 108 -4.22 -3.47 -12.54
C GLU A 108 -4.37 -3.81 -14.03
N ARG A 109 -4.32 -2.80 -14.90
CA ARG A 109 -4.35 -3.00 -16.37
C ARG A 109 -3.20 -3.89 -16.83
N ARG A 110 -1.98 -3.58 -16.40
CA ARG A 110 -0.79 -4.36 -16.74
C ARG A 110 -0.91 -5.81 -16.26
N LEU A 111 -1.49 -6.00 -15.08
CA LEU A 111 -1.70 -7.34 -14.52
C LEU A 111 -2.75 -8.14 -15.31
N ASP A 112 -3.80 -7.49 -15.81
CA ASP A 112 -4.80 -8.12 -16.68
C ASP A 112 -4.26 -8.46 -18.08
N GLU A 113 -3.36 -7.64 -18.63
CA GLU A 113 -2.64 -7.95 -19.86
C GLU A 113 -1.80 -9.22 -19.69
N LEU A 114 -0.98 -9.28 -18.64
CA LEU A 114 -0.16 -10.46 -18.32
C LEU A 114 -1.02 -11.71 -18.09
N ARG A 115 -2.20 -11.57 -17.45
CA ARG A 115 -3.16 -12.68 -17.30
C ARG A 115 -3.64 -13.19 -18.66
N ARG A 116 -3.98 -12.31 -19.59
CA ARG A 116 -4.42 -12.68 -20.95
C ARG A 116 -3.30 -13.33 -21.76
N GLU A 117 -2.08 -12.82 -21.68
CA GLU A 117 -0.91 -13.41 -22.34
C GLU A 117 -0.66 -14.83 -21.83
N ARG A 118 -0.62 -15.01 -20.51
CA ARG A 118 -0.46 -16.33 -19.89
C ARG A 118 -1.57 -17.31 -20.31
N ASP A 119 -2.81 -16.85 -20.44
CA ASP A 119 -3.92 -17.69 -20.89
C ASP A 119 -3.80 -18.08 -22.38
N ARG A 120 -3.24 -17.19 -23.23
CA ARG A 120 -2.90 -17.51 -24.63
C ARG A 120 -1.80 -18.56 -24.71
N GLU A 121 -0.70 -18.36 -23.99
CA GLU A 121 0.41 -19.33 -23.93
C GLU A 121 -0.05 -20.72 -23.47
N LEU A 122 -0.91 -20.77 -22.44
CA LEU A 122 -1.49 -22.03 -21.96
C LEU A 122 -2.37 -22.72 -23.01
N ASN A 123 -3.08 -21.96 -23.84
CA ASN A 123 -3.92 -22.50 -24.90
C ASN A 123 -3.08 -23.01 -26.08
N GLU A 124 -1.99 -22.31 -26.42
CA GLU A 124 -1.03 -22.75 -27.44
C GLU A 124 -0.31 -24.04 -27.03
N ARG A 125 0.12 -24.16 -25.77
CA ARG A 125 0.71 -25.41 -25.22
C ARG A 125 -0.24 -26.60 -25.19
N LYS A 126 -1.57 -26.38 -25.31
CA LYS A 126 -2.59 -27.44 -25.35
C LYS A 126 -2.92 -27.93 -26.77
N SER A 127 -2.40 -27.28 -27.82
CA SER A 127 -2.59 -27.75 -29.21
C SER A 127 -1.80 -29.04 -29.47
N PRO A 128 -2.25 -29.93 -30.39
CA PRO A 128 -2.23 -31.38 -30.21
C PRO A 128 -0.92 -32.02 -30.69
N ASP A 129 0.10 -32.09 -29.83
CA ASP A 129 1.19 -33.07 -29.96
C ASP A 129 1.60 -33.57 -28.57
N ALA A 130 0.74 -34.37 -27.93
CA ALA A 130 1.12 -35.18 -26.77
C ALA A 130 0.39 -36.54 -26.79
N PRO A 131 1.11 -37.67 -26.65
CA PRO A 131 0.54 -39.00 -26.69
C PRO A 131 -0.35 -39.25 -25.46
N LYS A 132 -1.48 -39.95 -25.67
CA LYS A 132 -2.44 -40.33 -24.63
C LYS A 132 -1.77 -41.20 -23.56
N GLY A 133 -1.73 -40.71 -22.33
CA GLY A 133 -1.33 -41.46 -21.14
C GLY A 133 -2.22 -41.14 -19.93
N SER A 134 -3.14 -42.06 -19.64
CA SER A 134 -3.83 -42.35 -18.37
C SER A 134 -4.53 -41.22 -17.57
N LYS A 135 -5.85 -41.38 -17.42
CA LYS A 135 -6.73 -40.71 -16.45
C LYS A 135 -6.36 -41.05 -14.99
N LYS A 136 -6.52 -40.07 -14.09
CA LYS A 136 -6.98 -40.21 -12.68
C LYS A 136 -7.54 -38.83 -12.25
N SER A 137 -8.85 -38.59 -12.29
CA SER A 137 -9.88 -38.69 -11.23
C SER A 137 -9.83 -37.62 -10.13
N ALA A 138 -10.89 -36.76 -10.09
CA ALA A 138 -11.55 -36.01 -8.98
C ALA A 138 -10.69 -35.13 -8.03
N ASP A 139 -11.05 -33.94 -7.52
CA ASP A 139 -12.29 -33.19 -7.24
C ASP A 139 -11.98 -31.67 -7.40
N GLY A 140 -12.88 -30.80 -7.88
CA GLY A 140 -13.79 -30.01 -7.04
C GLY A 140 -13.02 -28.95 -6.21
N GLU A 141 -12.87 -27.69 -6.64
CA GLU A 141 -13.74 -26.59 -6.17
C GLU A 141 -13.54 -25.32 -7.03
N LYS A 142 -14.62 -24.71 -7.53
CA LYS A 142 -14.61 -23.42 -8.26
C LYS A 142 -14.97 -22.28 -7.29
N PRO A 143 -14.23 -21.15 -7.25
CA PRO A 143 -14.74 -19.94 -6.61
C PRO A 143 -15.82 -19.31 -7.49
N ARG A 144 -16.97 -19.04 -6.87
CA ARG A 144 -18.13 -18.37 -7.47
C ARG A 144 -17.77 -16.96 -7.96
N LYS A 145 -18.17 -16.64 -9.19
CA LYS A 145 -18.24 -15.26 -9.70
C LYS A 145 -19.23 -14.46 -8.85
N LYS A 146 -18.79 -13.36 -8.22
CA LYS A 146 -19.71 -12.31 -7.75
C LYS A 146 -20.01 -11.39 -8.93
N SER A 147 -21.24 -11.46 -9.42
CA SER A 147 -21.83 -10.54 -10.39
C SER A 147 -22.03 -9.16 -9.76
N LYS A 148 -21.52 -8.12 -10.41
CA LYS A 148 -21.92 -6.73 -10.17
C LYS A 148 -23.26 -6.48 -10.85
N GLY A 149 -24.17 -5.85 -10.10
CA GLY A 149 -25.03 -4.79 -10.59
C GLY A 149 -26.50 -5.13 -10.83
N GLU A 150 -27.37 -4.61 -9.97
CA GLU A 150 -28.64 -4.02 -10.42
C GLU A 150 -29.01 -2.86 -9.48
N LYS A 151 -29.24 -1.69 -10.09
CA LYS A 151 -29.76 -0.47 -9.47
C LYS A 151 -31.28 -0.59 -9.38
N GLU A 152 -31.87 -0.17 -8.27
CA GLU A 152 -33.31 0.18 -8.21
C GLU A 152 -33.50 1.55 -7.55
N PRO A 153 -34.53 2.33 -7.95
CA PRO A 153 -34.64 3.74 -7.60
C PRO A 153 -35.44 4.00 -6.31
N ARG A 154 -35.31 5.26 -5.87
CA ARG A 154 -35.97 5.98 -4.77
C ARG A 154 -37.44 5.63 -4.52
N ASN A 155 -37.87 5.78 -3.26
CA ASN A 155 -39.03 6.60 -2.95
C ASN A 155 -39.02 7.16 -1.51
N GLU A 156 -39.51 8.39 -1.43
CA GLU A 156 -39.73 9.24 -0.26
C GLU A 156 -40.90 8.76 0.59
N ALA A 157 -40.80 8.95 1.91
CA ALA A 157 -41.89 9.25 2.85
C ALA A 157 -41.29 9.83 4.13
#